data_AF-A0AAU7XH48-F1
#
_entry.id   AF-A0AAU7XH48-F1
#
_cell.length_a   1.000
_cell.length_b   1.000
_cell.length_c   1.000
_cell.angle_alpha   90.00
_cell.angle_beta   90.00
_cell.angle_gamma   90.00
#
_symmetry.space_group_name_H-M   'P 1'
#
loop_
_entity.id
_entity.type
_entity.pdbx_description
1 polymer ?
#
loop_
_entity_poly.entity_id
_entity_poly.type
_entity_poly.pdbx_seq_one_letter_code
_entity_poly.pdbx_strand_id
1 'polypeptide(L)'
;MSEAPPKTLATADILKILELLPHRYPFLMVDRIIDIDGDNAGIGIKNVTFNEPQFLGHFPGRPVFPGVLLIEGMAQTAGAMCVAATAEAGPPKVVYFMTIDKVKFRKPVEPGDVVHYHLTKLKQRSNMWWYRGEAKVDGKTVAEAEVSAMLVRD
;
A
#
# COMPACT_ATOMS: atom_id res chain seq x y z
N MET A 1 19.80 -27.51 14.53
CA MET A 1 18.73 -26.50 14.42
C MET A 1 18.08 -26.74 13.06
N SER A 2 16.80 -27.12 13.02
CA SER A 2 16.10 -27.34 11.76
C SER A 2 15.85 -25.98 11.13
N GLU A 3 16.53 -25.66 10.01
CA GLU A 3 16.13 -24.55 9.16
C GLU A 3 14.70 -24.82 8.69
N ALA A 4 13.80 -23.85 8.89
CA ALA A 4 12.48 -23.91 8.31
C ALA A 4 12.63 -23.83 6.77
N PRO A 5 11.83 -24.57 6.00
CA PRO A 5 11.91 -24.54 4.54
C PRO A 5 11.72 -23.10 4.02
N PRO A 6 12.36 -22.73 2.90
CA PRO A 6 12.27 -21.39 2.35
C PRO A 6 10.82 -21.05 2.03
N LYS A 7 10.31 -20.01 2.69
CA LYS A 7 8.96 -19.50 2.47
C LYS A 7 8.92 -18.80 1.11
N THR A 8 8.17 -19.35 0.16
CA THR A 8 7.96 -18.69 -1.13
C THR A 8 7.00 -17.53 -0.92
N LEU A 9 7.48 -16.31 -1.09
CA LEU A 9 6.64 -15.11 -0.97
C LEU A 9 5.86 -14.88 -2.26
N ALA A 10 4.61 -14.45 -2.13
CA ALA A 10 3.75 -14.19 -3.27
C ALA A 10 3.98 -12.79 -3.87
N THR A 11 3.54 -12.59 -5.10
CA THR A 11 3.57 -11.30 -5.81
C THR A 11 2.22 -11.03 -6.46
N ALA A 12 1.82 -9.76 -6.56
CA ALA A 12 0.64 -9.33 -7.30
C ALA A 12 1.05 -8.27 -8.34
N ASP A 13 0.82 -8.55 -9.62
CA ASP A 13 0.95 -7.56 -10.69
C ASP A 13 -0.31 -6.69 -10.79
N ILE A 14 -0.34 -5.78 -11.76
CA ILE A 14 -1.46 -4.84 -11.93
C ILE A 14 -2.79 -5.56 -12.21
N LEU A 15 -2.79 -6.66 -12.96
CA LEU A 15 -4.03 -7.40 -13.25
C LEU A 15 -4.56 -8.01 -11.96
N LYS A 16 -3.68 -8.59 -11.14
CA LYS A 16 -4.08 -9.14 -9.85
C LYS A 16 -4.55 -8.04 -8.88
N ILE A 17 -3.88 -6.90 -8.86
CA ILE A 17 -4.29 -5.75 -8.04
C ILE A 17 -5.69 -5.26 -8.43
N LEU A 18 -6.03 -5.21 -9.72
CA LEU A 18 -7.35 -4.79 -10.19
C LEU A 18 -8.48 -5.75 -9.79
N GLU A 19 -8.18 -7.03 -9.58
CA GLU A 19 -9.10 -8.01 -9.00
C GLU A 19 -9.27 -7.82 -7.48
N LEU A 20 -8.18 -7.50 -6.78
CA LEU A 20 -8.14 -7.41 -5.32
C LEU A 20 -8.70 -6.07 -4.80
N LEU A 21 -8.55 -4.99 -5.56
CA LEU A 21 -8.92 -3.64 -5.15
C LEU A 21 -10.04 -3.07 -6.03
N PRO A 22 -11.00 -2.33 -5.44
CA PRO A 22 -12.02 -1.62 -6.20
C PRO A 22 -11.51 -0.31 -6.83
N HIS A 23 -10.36 0.19 -6.38
CA HIS A 23 -9.79 1.47 -6.85
C HIS A 23 -9.48 1.45 -8.35
N ARG A 24 -9.76 2.56 -9.02
CA ARG A 24 -9.49 2.77 -10.45
C ARG A 24 -8.88 4.16 -10.66
N TYR A 25 -8.45 4.46 -11.88
CA TYR A 25 -7.94 5.79 -12.23
C TYR A 25 -8.95 6.90 -11.84
N PRO A 26 -8.49 8.03 -11.26
CA PRO A 26 -7.11 8.41 -10.98
C PRO A 26 -6.64 8.07 -9.54
N PHE A 27 -7.24 7.08 -8.88
CA PHE A 27 -7.06 6.84 -7.44
C PHE A 27 -6.51 5.46 -7.08
N LEU A 28 -6.06 4.65 -8.04
CA LEU A 28 -5.25 3.45 -7.77
C LEU A 28 -3.77 3.87 -7.62
N MET A 29 -3.19 3.66 -6.45
CA MET A 29 -1.89 4.21 -6.03
C MET A 29 -0.82 3.12 -5.83
N VAL A 30 -1.05 1.91 -6.35
CA VAL A 30 -0.13 0.77 -6.27
C VAL A 30 -0.10 0.04 -7.61
N ASP A 31 1.09 -0.12 -8.18
CA ASP A 31 1.31 -0.71 -9.50
C ASP A 31 1.65 -2.21 -9.43
N ARG A 32 2.30 -2.63 -8.34
CA ARG A 32 2.73 -4.00 -8.06
C ARG A 32 2.86 -4.21 -6.56
N ILE A 33 2.69 -5.44 -6.08
CA ILE A 33 3.06 -5.84 -4.72
C ILE A 33 4.02 -7.02 -4.80
N ILE A 34 5.12 -6.95 -4.07
CA ILE A 34 6.12 -8.02 -3.96
C ILE A 34 6.29 -8.45 -2.50
N ASP A 35 7.00 -9.55 -2.28
CA ASP A 35 7.35 -10.06 -0.96
C ASP A 35 6.14 -10.25 -0.03
N ILE A 36 5.00 -10.70 -0.58
CA ILE A 36 3.77 -10.90 0.19
C ILE A 36 3.91 -12.15 1.07
N ASP A 37 3.91 -11.92 2.38
CA ASP A 37 3.76 -12.95 3.42
C ASP A 37 2.32 -12.91 3.96
N GLY A 38 1.38 -13.49 3.19
CA GLY A 38 -0.04 -13.48 3.54
C GLY A 38 -0.54 -12.06 3.84
N ASP A 39 -1.08 -11.86 5.05
CA ASP A 39 -1.43 -10.54 5.59
C ASP A 39 -0.43 -10.04 6.66
N ASN A 40 0.73 -10.70 6.83
CA ASN A 40 1.72 -10.31 7.84
C ASN A 40 2.60 -9.17 7.36
N ALA A 41 3.05 -9.23 6.10
CA ALA A 41 3.91 -8.21 5.51
C ALA A 41 3.85 -8.25 3.98
N GLY A 42 4.26 -7.16 3.35
CA GLY A 42 4.46 -7.08 1.91
C GLY A 42 4.92 -5.68 1.49
N ILE A 43 5.36 -5.57 0.24
CA ILE A 43 5.92 -4.33 -0.31
C ILE A 43 5.13 -3.91 -1.54
N GLY A 44 4.36 -2.84 -1.41
CA GLY A 44 3.71 -2.18 -2.54
C GLY A 44 4.72 -1.33 -3.32
N ILE A 45 4.55 -1.23 -4.63
CA ILE A 45 5.40 -0.45 -5.53
C ILE A 45 4.52 0.56 -6.23
N LYS A 46 4.94 1.83 -6.21
CA LYS A 46 4.36 2.91 -7.01
C LYS A 46 5.46 3.63 -7.77
N ASN A 47 5.39 3.57 -9.09
CA ASN A 47 6.21 4.39 -9.98
C ASN A 47 5.62 5.78 -10.04
N VAL A 48 6.41 6.80 -9.73
CA VAL A 48 5.97 8.19 -9.79
C VAL A 48 6.44 8.79 -11.11
N THR A 49 5.51 9.23 -11.95
CA THR A 49 5.80 9.83 -13.25
C THR A 49 5.17 11.20 -13.37
N PHE A 50 5.81 12.12 -14.09
CA PHE A 50 5.28 13.46 -14.29
C PHE A 50 3.91 13.43 -15.01
N ASN A 51 3.64 12.36 -15.77
CA ASN A 51 2.39 12.15 -16.49
C ASN A 51 1.24 11.64 -15.59
N GLU A 52 1.08 12.21 -14.40
CA GLU A 52 0.00 11.90 -13.46
C GLU A 52 -0.82 13.15 -13.14
N PRO A 53 -2.15 13.03 -12.97
CA PRO A 53 -3.06 14.18 -12.89
C PRO A 53 -2.78 15.11 -11.71
N GLN A 54 -2.30 14.59 -10.58
CA GLN A 54 -1.98 15.41 -9.41
C GLN A 54 -0.85 16.43 -9.66
N PHE A 55 0.05 16.17 -10.61
CA PHE A 55 1.14 17.11 -10.91
C PHE A 55 0.69 18.34 -11.69
N LEU A 56 -0.54 18.34 -12.23
CA LEU A 56 -1.16 19.56 -12.79
C LEU A 56 -1.33 20.64 -11.72
N GLY A 57 -1.58 20.25 -10.47
CA GLY A 57 -1.88 21.15 -9.37
C GLY A 57 -0.88 21.14 -8.22
N HIS A 58 0.00 20.14 -8.12
CA HIS A 58 0.86 19.95 -6.95
C HIS A 58 2.35 19.77 -7.33
N PHE A 59 3.07 20.83 -7.68
CA PHE A 59 2.62 22.21 -7.93
C PHE A 59 3.08 22.66 -9.32
N PRO A 60 2.42 23.65 -9.95
CA PRO A 60 2.92 24.25 -11.18
C PRO A 60 4.39 24.70 -11.03
N GLY A 61 5.28 24.18 -11.89
CA GLY A 61 6.73 24.47 -11.85
C GLY A 61 7.54 23.73 -10.77
N ARG A 62 6.89 22.99 -9.85
CA ARG A 62 7.55 22.20 -8.79
C ARG A 62 6.72 20.94 -8.51
N PRO A 63 6.81 19.90 -9.36
CA PRO A 63 6.04 18.68 -9.16
C PRO A 63 6.49 17.95 -7.89
N VAL A 64 5.56 17.74 -6.95
CA VAL A 64 5.79 17.02 -5.70
C VAL A 64 4.64 16.04 -5.52
N PHE A 65 4.92 14.76 -5.30
CA PHE A 65 3.87 13.78 -5.08
C PHE A 65 3.18 14.09 -3.74
N PRO A 66 1.85 14.28 -3.70
CA PRO A 66 1.15 14.62 -2.46
C PRO A 66 1.39 13.57 -1.37
N GLY A 67 1.84 14.00 -0.20
CA GLY A 67 2.15 13.08 0.91
C GLY A 67 0.95 12.21 1.32
N VAL A 68 -0.27 12.74 1.26
CA VAL A 68 -1.50 11.98 1.53
C VAL A 68 -1.71 10.81 0.57
N LEU A 69 -1.25 10.91 -0.67
CA LEU A 69 -1.32 9.80 -1.64
C LEU A 69 -0.30 8.69 -1.34
N LEU A 70 0.79 8.99 -0.61
CA LEU A 70 1.69 7.95 -0.08
C LEU A 70 0.98 7.12 0.99
N ILE A 71 0.20 7.78 1.85
CA ILE A 71 -0.61 7.10 2.88
C ILE A 71 -1.70 6.26 2.23
N GLU A 72 -2.34 6.78 1.19
CA GLU A 72 -3.30 6.02 0.38
C GLU A 72 -2.64 4.80 -0.27
N GLY A 73 -1.45 4.93 -0.85
CA GLY A 73 -0.70 3.79 -1.40
C GLY A 73 -0.37 2.72 -0.36
N MET A 74 0.01 3.12 0.87
CA MET A 74 0.18 2.19 1.99
C MET A 74 -1.12 1.46 2.32
N ALA A 75 -2.23 2.20 2.41
CA ALA A 75 -3.55 1.66 2.71
C ALA A 75 -4.02 0.65 1.67
N GLN A 76 -3.86 0.97 0.39
CA GLN A 76 -4.23 0.10 -0.73
C GLN A 76 -3.37 -1.17 -0.76
N THR A 77 -2.07 -1.05 -0.49
CA THR A 77 -1.19 -2.22 -0.36
C THR A 77 -1.66 -3.14 0.75
N ALA A 78 -1.94 -2.60 1.94
CA ALA A 78 -2.48 -3.36 3.06
C ALA A 78 -3.84 -4.00 2.73
N GLY A 79 -4.75 -3.26 2.10
CA GLY A 79 -6.05 -3.74 1.67
C GLY A 79 -5.94 -4.92 0.70
N ALA A 80 -5.09 -4.83 -0.31
CA ALA A 80 -4.87 -5.90 -1.29
C ALA A 80 -4.34 -7.17 -0.62
N MET A 81 -3.38 -7.05 0.31
CA MET A 81 -2.88 -8.19 1.09
C MET A 81 -3.98 -8.83 1.94
N CYS A 82 -4.79 -8.04 2.66
CA CYS A 82 -5.90 -8.56 3.45
C CYS A 82 -6.95 -9.29 2.60
N VAL A 83 -7.29 -8.75 1.42
CA VAL A 83 -8.24 -9.39 0.50
C VAL A 83 -7.67 -10.69 -0.03
N ALA A 84 -6.41 -10.70 -0.46
CA ALA A 84 -5.75 -11.91 -0.94
C ALA A 84 -5.69 -12.99 0.15
N ALA A 85 -5.36 -12.63 1.39
CA ALA A 85 -5.28 -13.54 2.52
C ALA A 85 -6.65 -14.07 2.99
N THR A 86 -7.74 -13.40 2.61
CA THR A 86 -9.12 -13.79 2.97
C THR A 86 -9.97 -14.15 1.75
N ALA A 87 -9.33 -14.59 0.66
CA ALA A 87 -9.99 -14.87 -0.61
C ALA A 87 -11.09 -15.95 -0.51
N GLU A 88 -10.93 -16.94 0.38
CA GLU A 88 -11.91 -18.01 0.60
C GLU A 88 -13.26 -17.48 1.11
N ALA A 89 -13.28 -16.33 1.79
CA ALA A 89 -14.50 -15.69 2.25
C ALA A 89 -15.22 -14.88 1.16
N GLY A 90 -14.69 -14.87 -0.08
CA GLY A 90 -15.17 -14.06 -1.20
C GLY A 90 -14.58 -12.65 -1.22
N PRO A 91 -14.89 -11.83 -2.24
CA PRO A 91 -14.48 -10.42 -2.27
C PRO A 91 -15.25 -9.61 -1.20
N PRO A 92 -14.60 -8.67 -0.48
CA PRO A 92 -15.32 -7.75 0.38
C PRO A 92 -16.16 -6.78 -0.48
N LYS A 93 -17.25 -6.28 0.10
CA LYS A 93 -18.05 -5.22 -0.52
C LYS A 93 -17.28 -3.91 -0.57
N VAL A 94 -16.60 -3.58 0.53
CA VAL A 94 -15.80 -2.36 0.66
C VAL A 94 -14.73 -2.55 1.74
N VAL A 95 -13.59 -1.90 1.54
CA VAL A 95 -12.54 -1.74 2.54
C VAL A 95 -12.59 -0.30 3.03
N TYR A 96 -12.90 -0.09 4.30
CA TYR A 96 -12.91 1.24 4.91
C TYR A 96 -11.62 1.51 5.64
N PHE A 97 -11.06 2.68 5.39
CA PHE A 97 -9.99 3.24 6.19
C PHE A 97 -10.55 3.79 7.49
N MET A 98 -9.97 3.42 8.64
CA MET A 98 -10.52 3.78 9.94
C MET A 98 -9.66 4.77 10.70
N THR A 99 -8.35 4.50 10.85
CA THR A 99 -7.43 5.37 11.57
C THR A 99 -6.13 5.54 10.81
N ILE A 100 -5.53 6.71 10.99
CA ILE A 100 -4.21 7.07 10.51
C ILE A 100 -3.49 7.72 11.68
N ASP A 101 -2.45 7.07 12.17
CA ASP A 101 -1.70 7.50 13.34
C ASP A 101 -0.21 7.62 13.02
N LYS A 102 0.50 8.41 13.83
CA LYS A 102 1.97 8.56 13.79
C LYS A 102 2.52 8.88 12.40
N VAL A 103 1.78 9.64 11.59
CA VAL A 103 2.22 10.04 10.25
C VAL A 103 3.42 10.99 10.36
N LYS A 104 4.47 10.73 9.59
CA LYS A 104 5.53 11.70 9.34
C LYS A 104 5.94 11.70 7.88
N PHE A 105 6.08 12.90 7.31
CA PHE A 105 6.68 13.12 6.00
C PHE A 105 8.11 13.63 6.21
N ARG A 106 9.09 12.91 5.65
CA ARG A 106 10.52 13.15 5.88
C ARG A 106 11.17 13.87 4.71
N LYS A 107 10.79 13.51 3.47
CA LYS A 107 11.33 14.06 2.23
C LYS A 107 10.24 14.10 1.15
N PRO A 108 10.30 15.07 0.21
CA PRO A 108 9.43 15.04 -0.96
C PRO A 108 9.72 13.81 -1.82
N VAL A 109 8.68 13.35 -2.51
CA VAL A 109 8.77 12.37 -3.60
C VAL A 109 8.48 13.12 -4.89
N GLU A 110 9.25 12.87 -5.94
CA GLU A 110 9.23 13.61 -7.19
C GLU A 110 9.07 12.66 -8.40
N PRO A 111 8.69 13.16 -9.59
CA PRO A 111 8.71 12.36 -10.81
C PRO A 111 10.05 11.66 -11.05
N GLY A 112 10.01 10.37 -11.35
CA GLY A 112 11.18 9.50 -11.51
C GLY A 112 11.42 8.58 -10.32
N ASP A 113 10.88 8.91 -9.15
CA ASP A 113 11.02 8.05 -7.97
C ASP A 113 10.22 6.76 -8.11
N VAL A 114 10.78 5.67 -7.56
CA VAL A 114 10.06 4.41 -7.31
C VAL A 114 9.82 4.32 -5.81
N VAL A 115 8.56 4.44 -5.40
CA VAL A 115 8.18 4.36 -4.00
C VAL A 115 7.88 2.91 -3.63
N HIS A 116 8.56 2.42 -2.60
CA HIS A 116 8.30 1.12 -1.98
C HIS A 116 7.53 1.33 -0.68
N TYR A 117 6.29 0.87 -0.61
CA TYR A 117 5.47 0.85 0.60
C TYR A 117 5.74 -0.45 1.37
N HIS A 118 6.61 -0.40 2.37
CA HIS A 118 6.85 -1.54 3.26
C HIS A 118 5.77 -1.58 4.32
N LEU A 119 4.93 -2.62 4.30
CA LEU A 119 3.84 -2.82 5.26
C LEU A 119 4.19 -3.99 6.19
N THR A 120 3.97 -3.79 7.49
CA THR A 120 4.08 -4.84 8.51
C THR A 120 2.87 -4.80 9.41
N LYS A 121 2.16 -5.92 9.53
CA LYS A 121 0.97 -6.05 10.37
C LYS A 121 1.36 -5.84 11.84
N LEU A 122 0.66 -4.92 12.49
CA LEU A 122 0.80 -4.67 13.92
C LEU A 122 -0.13 -5.57 14.71
N LYS A 123 -1.39 -5.68 14.28
CA LYS A 123 -2.41 -6.51 14.91
C LYS A 123 -3.61 -6.68 13.98
N GLN A 124 -4.43 -7.68 14.30
CA GLN A 124 -5.72 -7.93 13.69
C GLN A 124 -6.75 -8.18 14.79
N ARG A 125 -7.98 -7.69 14.60
CA ARG A 125 -9.13 -7.99 15.47
C ARG A 125 -10.38 -8.12 14.62
N SER A 126 -10.99 -9.31 14.61
CA SER A 126 -12.15 -9.58 13.73
C SER A 126 -11.80 -9.27 12.26
N ASN A 127 -12.61 -8.44 11.61
CA ASN A 127 -12.44 -7.92 10.26
C ASN A 127 -11.68 -6.58 10.20
N MET A 128 -10.87 -6.26 11.21
CA MET A 128 -10.05 -5.05 11.27
C MET A 128 -8.56 -5.39 11.34
N TRP A 129 -7.75 -4.66 10.57
CA TRP A 129 -6.30 -4.80 10.50
C TRP A 129 -5.61 -3.47 10.77
N TRP A 130 -4.46 -3.53 11.43
CA TRP A 130 -3.55 -2.40 11.62
C TRP A 130 -2.19 -2.76 11.05
N TYR A 131 -1.61 -1.84 10.28
CA TYR A 131 -0.28 -1.98 9.71
C TYR A 131 0.57 -0.77 10.07
N ARG A 132 1.87 -1.00 10.27
CA ARG A 132 2.89 0.03 10.17
C ARG A 132 3.37 0.06 8.72
N GLY A 133 3.36 1.24 8.13
CA GLY A 133 3.82 1.51 6.78
C GLY A 133 5.05 2.42 6.79
N GLU A 134 6.02 2.09 5.94
CA GLU A 134 7.15 2.95 5.60
C GLU A 134 7.25 3.07 4.08
N ALA A 135 7.07 4.28 3.54
CA ALA A 135 7.35 4.58 2.15
C ALA A 135 8.85 4.87 2.01
N LYS A 136 9.51 4.19 1.09
CA LYS A 136 10.95 4.35 0.83
C LYS A 136 11.22 4.64 -0.63
N VAL A 137 12.20 5.49 -0.89
CA VAL A 137 12.80 5.74 -2.21
C VAL A 137 14.30 5.53 -2.04
N ASP A 138 14.92 4.71 -2.90
CA ASP A 138 16.33 4.31 -2.81
C ASP A 138 16.73 3.83 -1.39
N GLY A 139 15.85 3.03 -0.77
CA GLY A 139 16.04 2.50 0.59
C GLY A 139 15.89 3.51 1.72
N LYS A 140 15.64 4.80 1.44
CA LYS A 140 15.48 5.85 2.46
C LYS A 140 14.01 6.13 2.73
N THR A 141 13.61 6.14 4.00
CA THR A 141 12.23 6.44 4.40
C THR A 141 11.86 7.90 4.06
N VAL A 142 10.85 8.07 3.21
CA VAL A 142 10.28 9.37 2.79
C VAL A 142 8.99 9.69 3.53
N ALA A 143 8.23 8.67 3.95
CA ALA A 143 7.07 8.81 4.83
C ALA A 143 6.87 7.56 5.70
N GLU A 144 6.24 7.72 6.86
CA GLU A 144 5.83 6.62 7.75
C GLU A 144 4.44 6.88 8.31
N ALA A 145 3.68 5.81 8.60
CA ALA A 145 2.36 5.88 9.23
C ALA A 145 1.98 4.55 9.88
N GLU A 146 1.06 4.59 10.85
CA GLU A 146 0.27 3.43 11.26
C GLU A 146 -1.14 3.60 10.70
N VAL A 147 -1.61 2.63 9.94
CA VAL A 147 -2.87 2.70 9.20
C VAL A 147 -3.75 1.52 9.56
N SER A 148 -5.06 1.73 9.62
CA SER A 148 -6.00 0.64 9.88
C SER A 148 -7.16 0.59 8.91
N ALA A 149 -7.56 -0.63 8.56
CA ALA A 149 -8.64 -0.88 7.63
C ALA A 149 -9.63 -1.91 8.17
N MET A 150 -10.88 -1.79 7.76
CA MET A 150 -11.96 -2.74 8.02
C MET A 150 -12.48 -3.32 6.71
N LEU A 151 -12.52 -4.64 6.60
CA LEU A 151 -13.15 -5.32 5.47
C LEU A 151 -14.63 -5.53 5.82
N VAL A 152 -15.52 -4.88 5.07
CA VAL A 152 -16.96 -5.06 5.21
C VAL A 152 -17.43 -6.10 4.20
N ARG A 153 -18.11 -7.12 4.71
CA ARG A 153 -18.75 -8.20 3.96
C ARG A 153 -20.25 -8.10 4.27
N ASP A 154 -21.10 -8.40 3.28
CA ASP A 154 -22.55 -8.44 3.48
C ASP A 154 -22.96 -9.53 4.49
#